data_AF-A0AAN6T6W4-F1
#
_entry.id   AF-A0AAN6T6W4-F1
#
_cell.length_a   1.000
_cell.length_b   1.000
_cell.length_c   1.000
_cell.angle_alpha   90.00
_cell.angle_beta   90.00
_cell.angle_gamma   90.00
#
_symmetry.space_group_name_H-M   'P 1'
#
loop_
_entity.id
_entity.type
_entity.pdbx_description
1 polymer ?
#
loop_
_entity_poly.entity_id
_entity_poly.type
_entity_poly.pdbx_seq_one_letter_code
_entity_poly.pdbx_strand_id
1 'polypeptide(L)'
;MAPINSDLQNVQEDVKNVIQDLFQILVQVSNYDALGRSTRDALAQDFQTLDATLRTLHTTALTTSNNGTTPNNTDRRIPEPLLHYVENGRNPDIYTREFVELVRRMNQLARGKARAFGGFRDVLAREMGCALPELRADVGRVLEATGGGGGDVALPEGGDGEGSVEGVKGEEGVDGVGRAEGQGQGQQS
;
A
#
# COMPACT_ATOMS: atom_id res chain seq x y z
N MET A 1 9.78 -3.10 -9.10
CA MET A 1 9.16 -1.95 -9.80
C MET A 1 8.03 -2.49 -10.64
N ALA A 2 6.79 -2.02 -10.45
CA ALA A 2 5.65 -2.47 -11.24
C ALA A 2 5.82 -2.08 -12.72
N PRO A 3 5.33 -2.89 -13.69
CA PRO A 3 5.48 -2.59 -15.11
C PRO A 3 4.76 -1.27 -15.46
N ILE A 4 5.43 -0.44 -16.26
CA ILE A 4 4.89 0.82 -16.73
C ILE A 4 3.90 0.51 -17.86
N ASN A 5 2.60 0.74 -17.62
CA ASN A 5 1.58 0.57 -18.64
C ASN A 5 1.74 1.64 -19.72
N SER A 6 1.97 1.23 -20.98
CA SER A 6 2.09 2.12 -22.15
C SER A 6 0.90 3.07 -22.28
N ASP A 7 -0.30 2.59 -21.95
CA ASP A 7 -1.53 3.37 -22.03
C ASP A 7 -1.54 4.57 -21.07
N LEU A 8 -0.95 4.42 -19.87
CA LEU A 8 -0.79 5.51 -18.91
C LEU A 8 0.23 6.55 -19.37
N GLN A 9 1.28 6.11 -20.08
CA GLN A 9 2.26 7.04 -20.67
C GLN A 9 1.62 7.88 -21.76
N ASN A 10 0.78 7.29 -22.60
CA ASN A 10 0.05 8.00 -23.66
C ASN A 10 -0.89 9.06 -23.06
N VAL A 11 -1.68 8.70 -22.05
CA VAL A 11 -2.54 9.68 -21.34
C VAL A 11 -1.72 10.79 -20.68
N GLN A 12 -0.58 10.46 -20.06
CA GLN A 12 0.30 11.46 -19.46
C GLN A 12 0.85 12.44 -20.50
N GLU A 13 1.25 11.94 -21.68
CA GLU A 13 1.75 12.78 -22.76
C GLU A 13 0.64 13.67 -23.34
N ASP A 14 -0.56 13.13 -23.54
CA ASP A 14 -1.74 13.90 -23.96
C ASP A 14 -2.06 15.03 -22.96
N VAL A 15 -1.98 14.79 -21.65
CA VAL A 15 -2.16 15.83 -20.62
C VAL A 15 -1.10 16.93 -20.71
N LYS A 16 0.18 16.58 -20.94
CA LYS A 16 1.24 17.59 -21.11
C LYS A 16 1.00 18.44 -22.34
N ASN A 17 0.58 17.83 -23.46
CA ASN A 17 0.28 18.54 -24.70
C ASN A 17 -0.85 19.55 -24.48
N VAL A 18 -1.93 19.17 -23.78
CA VAL A 18 -3.02 20.10 -23.42
C VAL A 18 -2.53 21.27 -22.56
N ILE A 19 -1.68 21.01 -21.56
CA ILE A 19 -1.11 22.08 -20.72
C ILE A 19 -0.25 23.02 -21.56
N GLN A 20 0.52 22.48 -22.50
CA GLN A 20 1.36 23.26 -23.41
C GLN A 20 0.51 24.11 -24.36
N ASP A 21 -0.56 23.57 -24.93
CA ASP A 21 -1.52 24.30 -25.78
C ASP A 21 -2.15 25.46 -25.00
N LEU A 22 -2.57 25.24 -23.75
CA LEU A 22 -3.13 26.29 -22.88
C LEU A 22 -2.10 27.39 -22.58
N PHE A 23 -0.85 27.03 -22.33
CA PHE A 23 0.22 28.01 -22.10
C PHE A 23 0.54 28.81 -23.37
N GLN A 24 0.54 28.17 -24.53
CA GLN A 24 0.74 28.82 -25.82
C GLN A 24 -0.38 29.85 -26.08
N ILE A 25 -1.64 29.47 -25.88
CA ILE A 25 -2.80 30.36 -26.01
C ILE A 25 -2.68 31.54 -25.04
N LEU A 26 -2.31 31.29 -23.77
CA LEU A 26 -2.13 32.36 -22.76
C LEU A 26 -1.12 33.41 -23.24
N VAL A 27 0.03 32.99 -23.77
CA VAL A 27 1.08 33.89 -24.28
C VAL A 27 0.63 34.63 -25.54
N GLN A 28 -0.07 33.95 -26.46
CA GLN A 28 -0.60 34.60 -27.67
C GLN A 28 -1.66 35.67 -27.35
N VAL A 29 -2.51 35.41 -26.36
CA VAL A 29 -3.53 36.35 -25.89
C VAL A 29 -2.90 37.52 -25.14
N SER A 30 -1.89 37.30 -24.30
CA SER A 30 -1.21 38.39 -23.57
C SER A 30 -0.50 39.35 -24.52
N ASN A 31 -0.02 38.86 -25.65
CA ASN A 31 0.71 39.64 -26.66
C ASN A 31 -0.15 39.99 -27.88
N TYR A 32 -1.47 39.86 -27.75
CA TYR A 32 -2.40 40.09 -28.85
C TYR A 32 -2.27 41.52 -29.37
N ASP A 33 -1.99 41.66 -30.68
CA ASP A 33 -1.84 42.94 -31.38
C ASP A 33 -0.73 43.88 -30.86
N ALA A 34 0.17 43.40 -30.00
CA ALA A 34 1.24 44.21 -29.42
C ALA A 34 2.28 44.74 -30.45
N LEU A 35 2.32 44.13 -31.65
CA LEU A 35 3.28 44.46 -32.72
C LEU A 35 2.59 44.89 -34.03
N GLY A 36 1.27 45.17 -34.02
CA GLY A 36 0.51 45.56 -35.20
C GLY A 36 0.38 44.47 -36.28
N ARG A 37 0.78 43.23 -35.98
CA ARG A 37 0.45 42.04 -36.76
C ARG A 37 -0.68 41.32 -36.04
N SER A 38 -1.82 41.19 -36.72
CA SER A 38 -2.95 40.41 -36.23
C SER A 38 -2.53 38.95 -36.03
N THR A 39 -2.46 38.48 -34.79
CA THR A 39 -2.25 37.07 -34.42
C THR A 39 -3.55 36.27 -34.44
N ARG A 40 -4.62 36.83 -34.98
CA ARG A 40 -5.96 36.24 -35.00
C ARG A 40 -5.99 34.83 -35.62
N ASP A 41 -5.33 34.64 -36.76
CA ASP A 41 -5.35 33.34 -37.46
C ASP A 41 -4.55 32.29 -36.71
N ALA A 42 -3.43 32.68 -36.08
CA ALA A 42 -2.64 31.80 -35.22
C ALA A 42 -3.44 31.38 -33.97
N LEU A 43 -4.12 32.33 -33.34
CA LEU A 43 -4.97 32.05 -32.18
C LEU A 43 -6.13 31.12 -32.53
N ALA A 44 -6.77 31.32 -33.69
CA ALA A 44 -7.83 30.44 -34.16
C ALA A 44 -7.33 29.00 -34.42
N GLN A 45 -6.11 28.86 -34.92
CA GLN A 45 -5.48 27.55 -35.13
C GLN A 45 -5.12 26.87 -33.79
N ASP A 46 -4.62 27.62 -32.81
CA ASP A 46 -4.32 27.10 -31.48
C ASP A 46 -5.58 26.57 -30.78
N PHE A 47 -6.71 27.29 -30.85
CA PHE A 47 -7.98 26.81 -30.30
C PHE A 47 -8.50 25.54 -30.99
N GLN A 48 -8.34 25.42 -32.32
CA GLN A 48 -8.69 24.18 -33.03
C GLN A 48 -7.78 23.02 -32.62
N THR A 49 -6.50 23.30 -32.40
CA THR A 49 -5.52 22.32 -31.92
C THR A 49 -5.87 21.85 -30.51
N LEU A 50 -6.23 22.78 -29.61
CA LEU A 50 -6.68 22.46 -28.25
C LEU A 50 -7.95 21.60 -28.23
N ASP A 51 -8.94 21.87 -29.09
CA ASP A 51 -10.14 21.01 -29.18
C ASP A 51 -9.76 19.59 -29.61
N ALA A 52 -8.89 19.45 -30.60
CA ALA A 52 -8.43 18.15 -31.07
C ALA A 52 -7.64 17.38 -30.00
N THR A 53 -6.76 18.06 -29.25
CA THR A 53 -5.97 17.44 -28.18
C THR A 53 -6.83 17.05 -26.98
N LEU A 54 -7.79 17.88 -26.57
CA LEU A 54 -8.75 17.53 -25.50
C LEU A 54 -9.62 16.33 -25.86
N ARG A 55 -10.09 16.24 -27.12
CA ARG A 55 -10.88 15.10 -27.58
C ARG A 55 -10.05 13.83 -27.64
N THR A 56 -8.81 13.94 -28.11
CA THR A 56 -7.84 12.83 -28.10
C THR A 56 -7.62 12.33 -26.68
N LEU A 57 -7.28 13.23 -25.74
CA LEU A 57 -7.11 12.93 -24.32
C LEU A 57 -8.33 12.21 -23.74
N HIS A 58 -9.54 12.72 -23.99
CA HIS A 58 -10.77 12.11 -23.50
C HIS A 58 -10.94 10.67 -24.04
N THR A 59 -10.69 10.46 -25.34
CA THR A 59 -10.76 9.11 -25.94
C THR A 59 -9.67 8.18 -25.40
N THR A 60 -8.42 8.64 -25.26
CA THR A 60 -7.30 7.86 -24.71
C THR A 60 -7.56 7.50 -23.24
N ALA A 61 -8.11 8.42 -22.44
CA ALA A 61 -8.46 8.18 -21.04
C ALA A 61 -9.57 7.13 -20.90
N LEU A 62 -10.59 7.17 -21.76
CA LEU A 62 -11.67 6.19 -21.79
C LEU A 62 -11.20 4.80 -22.22
N THR A 63 -10.41 4.70 -23.29
CA THR A 63 -9.87 3.41 -23.76
C THR A 63 -8.93 2.81 -22.72
N THR A 64 -8.10 3.63 -22.09
CA THR A 64 -7.26 3.25 -20.97
C THR A 64 -8.11 2.70 -19.82
N SER A 65 -9.17 3.40 -19.41
CA SER A 65 -10.09 2.92 -18.36
C SER A 65 -10.70 1.54 -18.67
N ASN A 66 -11.05 1.31 -19.94
CA ASN A 66 -11.81 0.12 -20.36
C ASN A 66 -10.95 -1.10 -20.75
N ASN A 67 -9.67 -0.91 -21.10
CA ASN A 67 -8.78 -1.98 -21.59
C ASN A 67 -8.00 -2.71 -20.48
N GLY A 68 -8.50 -2.72 -19.25
CA GLY A 68 -7.91 -3.47 -18.15
C GLY A 68 -7.96 -4.98 -18.40
N THR A 69 -6.90 -5.55 -18.97
CA THR A 69 -6.69 -6.99 -19.19
C THR A 69 -6.34 -7.76 -17.91
N THR A 70 -6.61 -7.19 -16.73
CA THR A 70 -6.62 -7.92 -15.46
C THR A 70 -8.05 -8.31 -15.10
N PRO A 71 -8.32 -9.54 -14.63
CA PRO A 71 -9.67 -10.04 -14.36
C PRO A 71 -10.37 -9.38 -13.16
N ASN A 72 -9.84 -8.24 -12.69
CA ASN A 72 -10.39 -7.47 -11.60
C ASN A 72 -10.67 -6.03 -12.03
N ASN A 73 -11.87 -5.83 -12.58
CA ASN A 73 -12.43 -4.53 -12.96
C ASN A 73 -12.76 -3.62 -11.73
N THR A 74 -12.12 -3.85 -10.57
CA THR A 74 -12.17 -2.93 -9.42
C THR A 74 -10.90 -2.08 -9.26
N ASP A 75 -9.82 -2.37 -9.99
CA ASP A 75 -8.46 -1.90 -9.68
C ASP A 75 -8.08 -0.50 -10.19
N ARG A 76 -8.97 0.22 -10.88
CA ARG A 76 -8.70 1.61 -11.35
C ARG A 76 -9.61 2.67 -10.74
N ARG A 77 -10.31 2.35 -9.65
CA ARG A 77 -11.06 3.36 -8.90
C ARG A 77 -10.10 4.14 -8.02
N ILE A 78 -9.84 5.39 -8.41
CA ILE A 78 -9.12 6.34 -7.57
C ILE A 78 -9.96 6.55 -6.28
N PRO A 79 -9.39 6.33 -5.09
CA PRO A 79 -10.11 6.60 -3.85
C PRO A 79 -10.49 8.07 -3.73
N GLU A 80 -11.72 8.36 -3.30
CA GLU A 80 -12.19 9.74 -3.08
C GLU A 80 -11.27 10.58 -2.18
N PRO A 81 -10.68 10.03 -1.09
CA PRO A 81 -9.73 10.80 -0.28
C PRO A 81 -8.47 11.22 -1.06
N LEU A 82 -8.07 10.44 -2.07
CA LEU A 82 -6.92 10.77 -2.91
C LEU A 82 -7.25 11.96 -3.83
N LEU A 83 -8.48 12.02 -4.36
CA LEU A 83 -8.96 13.17 -5.14
C LEU A 83 -8.88 14.46 -4.32
N HIS A 84 -9.34 14.43 -3.08
CA HIS A 84 -9.27 15.57 -2.15
C HIS A 84 -7.82 16.02 -1.87
N TYR A 85 -6.83 15.13 -1.91
CA TYR A 85 -5.42 15.53 -1.77
C TYR A 85 -4.98 16.34 -3.00
N VAL A 86 -5.35 15.91 -4.20
CA VAL A 86 -5.04 16.61 -5.44
C VAL A 86 -5.74 17.97 -5.52
N GLU A 87 -7.03 18.03 -5.18
CA GLU A 87 -7.82 19.28 -5.20
C GLU A 87 -7.25 20.35 -4.25
N ASN A 88 -6.71 19.94 -3.10
CA ASN A 88 -6.08 20.85 -2.14
C ASN A 88 -4.60 21.11 -2.40
N GLY A 89 -4.03 20.58 -3.50
CA GLY A 89 -2.61 20.73 -3.82
C GLY A 89 -1.66 19.97 -2.88
N ARG A 90 -2.16 18.98 -2.13
CA ARG A 90 -1.37 18.11 -1.27
C ARG A 90 -0.82 16.93 -2.08
N ASN A 91 0.42 16.52 -1.78
CA ASN A 91 1.04 15.38 -2.44
C ASN A 91 0.22 14.09 -2.18
N PRO A 92 -0.34 13.42 -3.22
CA PRO A 92 -1.11 12.19 -3.08
C PRO A 92 -0.31 11.01 -2.51
N ASP A 93 1.02 11.03 -2.59
CA ASP A 93 1.88 9.99 -1.98
C ASP A 93 1.76 9.95 -0.45
N ILE A 94 1.32 11.04 0.17
CA ILE A 94 1.10 11.06 1.61
C ILE A 94 -0.09 10.18 1.98
N TYR A 95 -1.14 10.14 1.16
CA TYR A 95 -2.28 9.25 1.39
C TYR A 95 -1.88 7.78 1.33
N THR A 96 -1.06 7.40 0.34
CA THR A 96 -0.61 6.00 0.19
C THR A 96 0.30 5.59 1.35
N ARG A 97 1.18 6.49 1.81
CA ARG A 97 1.98 6.30 3.02
C ARG A 97 1.10 6.12 4.26
N GLU A 98 0.18 7.04 4.52
CA GLU A 98 -0.75 7.00 5.66
C GLU A 98 -1.59 5.71 5.64
N PHE A 99 -2.02 5.27 4.45
CA PHE A 99 -2.75 4.03 4.26
C PHE A 99 -1.93 2.80 4.67
N VAL A 100 -0.68 2.69 4.24
CA VAL A 100 0.19 1.57 4.62
C VAL A 100 0.50 1.59 6.12
N GLU A 101 0.73 2.76 6.69
CA GLU A 101 0.94 2.93 8.14
C GLU A 101 -0.31 2.51 8.94
N LEU A 102 -1.50 2.87 8.46
CA LEU A 102 -2.78 2.47 9.04
C LEU A 102 -2.97 0.95 8.97
N VAL A 103 -2.76 0.34 7.80
CA VAL A 103 -2.90 -1.12 7.61
C VAL A 103 -1.94 -1.86 8.53
N ARG A 104 -0.69 -1.41 8.65
CA ARG A 104 0.30 -2.01 9.57
C ARG A 104 -0.18 -1.91 11.02
N ARG A 105 -0.64 -0.73 11.45
CA ARG A 105 -1.15 -0.51 12.81
C ARG A 105 -2.36 -1.40 13.10
N MET A 106 -3.34 -1.45 12.19
CA MET A 106 -4.54 -2.27 12.33
C MET A 106 -4.21 -3.76 12.40
N ASN A 107 -3.26 -4.21 11.58
CA ASN A 107 -2.82 -5.60 11.59
C ASN A 107 -2.15 -5.97 12.92
N GLN A 108 -1.24 -5.12 13.42
CA GLN A 108 -0.61 -5.32 14.73
C GLN A 108 -1.64 -5.33 15.86
N LEU A 109 -2.61 -4.40 15.82
CA LEU A 109 -3.69 -4.33 16.79
C LEU A 109 -4.56 -5.60 16.76
N ALA A 110 -4.94 -6.07 15.57
CA ALA A 110 -5.73 -7.28 15.41
C ALA A 110 -5.00 -8.52 15.92
N ARG A 111 -3.70 -8.66 15.59
CA ARG A 111 -2.83 -9.74 16.11
C ARG A 111 -2.68 -9.67 17.63
N GLY A 112 -2.50 -8.48 18.18
CA GLY A 112 -2.43 -8.24 19.62
C GLY A 112 -3.73 -8.64 20.33
N LYS A 113 -4.88 -8.24 19.79
CA LYS A 113 -6.20 -8.64 20.31
C LYS A 113 -6.39 -10.16 20.25
N ALA A 114 -6.07 -10.78 19.12
CA ALA A 114 -6.18 -12.23 18.97
C ALA A 114 -5.31 -12.98 19.99
N ARG A 115 -4.07 -12.54 20.21
CA ARG A 115 -3.18 -13.10 21.24
C ARG A 115 -3.74 -12.90 22.66
N ALA A 116 -4.25 -11.70 22.97
CA ALA A 116 -4.82 -11.40 24.28
C ALA A 116 -6.06 -12.25 24.57
N PHE A 117 -6.96 -12.41 23.59
CA PHE A 117 -8.13 -13.28 23.72
C PHE A 117 -7.74 -14.76 23.83
N GLY A 118 -6.71 -15.19 23.09
CA GLY A 118 -6.15 -16.53 23.25
C GLY A 118 -5.64 -16.78 24.67
N GLY A 119 -4.81 -15.88 25.21
CA GLY A 119 -4.31 -16.00 26.59
C GLY A 119 -5.43 -15.94 27.64
N PHE A 120 -6.42 -15.06 27.46
CA PHE A 120 -7.59 -14.99 28.34
C PHE A 120 -8.40 -16.30 28.33
N ARG A 121 -8.63 -16.87 27.14
CA ARG A 121 -9.30 -18.17 26.97
C ARG A 121 -8.55 -19.27 27.74
N ASP A 122 -7.24 -19.34 27.60
CA ASP A 122 -6.42 -20.40 28.21
C ASP A 122 -6.41 -20.29 29.74
N VAL A 123 -6.29 -19.07 30.28
CA VAL A 123 -6.40 -18.82 31.73
C VAL A 123 -7.80 -19.18 32.23
N LEU A 124 -8.85 -18.71 31.57
CA LEU A 124 -10.23 -18.99 31.97
C LEU A 124 -10.52 -20.49 31.99
N ALA A 125 -10.07 -21.22 30.96
CA ALA A 125 -10.26 -22.66 30.90
C ALA A 125 -9.52 -23.41 32.02
N ARG A 126 -8.31 -22.97 32.37
CA ARG A 126 -7.56 -23.53 33.51
C ARG A 126 -8.30 -23.29 34.83
N GLU A 127 -8.72 -22.05 35.09
CA GLU A 127 -9.43 -21.73 36.35
C GLU A 127 -10.77 -22.45 36.43
N MET A 128 -11.52 -22.56 35.32
CA MET A 128 -12.76 -23.35 35.27
C MET A 128 -12.50 -24.83 35.51
N GLY A 129 -11.41 -25.39 34.97
CA GLY A 129 -11.01 -26.78 35.24
C GLY A 129 -10.63 -27.02 36.70
N CYS A 130 -10.05 -26.04 37.40
CA CYS A 130 -9.74 -26.14 38.82
C CYS A 130 -10.99 -26.00 39.71
N ALA A 131 -11.86 -25.03 39.40
CA ALA A 131 -13.03 -24.71 40.22
C ALA A 131 -14.24 -25.65 39.98
N LEU A 132 -14.38 -26.20 38.77
CA LEU A 132 -15.52 -27.01 38.33
C LEU A 132 -15.02 -28.30 37.64
N PRO A 133 -14.58 -29.30 38.40
CA PRO A 133 -13.97 -30.52 37.85
C PRO A 133 -14.92 -31.32 36.96
N GLU A 134 -16.24 -31.25 37.18
CA GLU A 134 -17.27 -31.88 36.35
C GLU A 134 -17.34 -31.33 34.92
N LEU A 135 -16.89 -30.09 34.70
CA LEU A 135 -16.98 -29.40 33.41
C LEU A 135 -15.70 -29.52 32.57
N ARG A 136 -14.65 -30.18 33.07
CA ARG A 136 -13.33 -30.28 32.40
C ARG A 136 -13.41 -30.83 30.98
N ALA A 137 -14.21 -31.88 30.78
CA ALA A 137 -14.36 -32.50 29.47
C ALA A 137 -15.01 -31.55 28.45
N ASP A 138 -15.97 -30.73 28.89
CA ASP A 138 -16.66 -29.77 28.04
C ASP A 138 -15.80 -28.53 27.77
N VAL A 139 -15.06 -28.04 28.77
CA VAL A 139 -14.07 -26.96 28.61
C VAL A 139 -12.97 -27.37 27.63
N GLY A 140 -12.47 -28.62 27.71
CA GLY A 140 -11.48 -29.15 26.76
C GLY A 140 -12.00 -29.17 25.33
N ARG A 141 -13.25 -29.60 25.14
CA ARG A 141 -13.92 -29.59 23.82
C ARG A 141 -14.04 -28.18 23.22
N VAL A 142 -14.34 -27.19 24.06
CA VAL A 142 -14.45 -25.79 23.64
C VAL A 142 -13.07 -25.20 23.30
N LEU A 143 -12.04 -25.54 24.06
CA LEU A 143 -10.67 -25.12 23.77
C LEU A 143 -10.19 -25.64 22.41
N GLU A 144 -10.38 -26.94 22.14
CA GLU A 144 -10.03 -27.54 20.84
C GLU A 144 -10.79 -26.87 19.69
N ALA A 145 -12.10 -26.65 19.87
CA ALA A 145 -12.94 -26.00 18.85
C ALA A 145 -12.57 -24.53 18.60
N THR A 146 -11.99 -23.84 19.57
CA THR A 146 -11.56 -22.43 19.45
C THR A 146 -10.06 -22.28 19.14
N GLY A 147 -9.36 -23.37 18.81
CA GLY A 147 -7.95 -23.35 18.40
C GLY A 147 -6.96 -23.21 19.57
N GLY A 148 -7.37 -23.61 20.78
CA GLY A 148 -6.51 -23.68 21.96
C GLY A 148 -5.94 -25.09 22.12
N GLY A 149 -4.83 -25.37 21.42
CA GLY A 149 -4.18 -26.69 21.49
C GLY A 149 -2.67 -26.67 21.24
N GLY A 150 -2.02 -25.51 21.27
CA GLY A 150 -0.59 -25.38 20.94
C GLY A 150 0.29 -24.81 22.07
N GLY A 151 -0.28 -24.58 23.25
CA GLY A 151 0.45 -24.17 24.44
C GLY A 151 0.33 -25.29 25.46
N ASP A 152 1.48 -25.80 25.88
CA ASP A 152 1.68 -26.78 26.93
C ASP A 152 0.93 -26.38 28.22
N VAL A 153 -0.36 -26.70 28.31
CA VAL A 153 -1.08 -26.73 29.58
C VAL A 153 -0.92 -28.15 30.08
N ALA A 154 0.30 -28.47 30.51
CA ALA A 154 0.54 -29.55 31.44
C ALA A 154 -0.33 -29.27 32.67
N LEU A 155 -1.46 -29.97 32.74
CA LEU A 155 -2.24 -30.11 33.95
C LEU A 155 -1.25 -30.59 35.04
N PRO A 156 -1.15 -29.92 36.20
CA PRO A 156 -0.28 -30.41 37.26
C PRO A 156 -0.87 -31.72 37.80
N GLU A 157 -0.37 -32.84 37.30
CA GLU A 157 -0.47 -34.11 38.01
C GLU A 157 0.43 -34.01 39.24
N GLY A 158 -0.17 -34.19 40.42
CA GLY A 158 0.56 -34.17 41.68
C GLY A 158 1.51 -35.35 41.80
N GLY A 159 2.62 -35.13 42.52
CA GLY A 159 3.42 -36.20 43.11
C GLY A 159 4.85 -36.30 42.61
N ASP A 160 5.75 -35.68 43.38
CA ASP A 160 7.05 -36.20 43.81
C ASP A 160 8.14 -36.54 42.76
N GLY A 161 9.28 -35.84 42.83
CA GLY A 161 10.54 -36.37 42.27
C GLY A 161 11.56 -35.31 41.89
N GLU A 162 12.73 -35.40 42.50
CA GLU A 162 13.92 -34.56 42.32
C GLU A 162 14.44 -34.44 40.88
N GLY A 163 15.12 -33.32 40.61
CA GLY A 163 16.46 -33.40 40.02
C GLY A 163 16.68 -32.82 38.62
N SER A 164 17.72 -32.01 38.55
CA SER A 164 18.57 -31.68 37.40
C SER A 164 18.18 -30.50 36.49
N VAL A 165 18.95 -29.46 36.77
CA VAL A 165 19.28 -28.30 35.93
C VAL A 165 20.09 -28.79 34.73
N GLU A 166 19.67 -28.48 33.50
CA GLU A 166 20.61 -28.46 32.37
C GLU A 166 20.23 -27.36 31.37
N GLY A 167 21.22 -26.53 31.07
CA GLY A 167 21.06 -25.27 30.36
C GLY A 167 20.98 -25.41 28.84
N VAL A 168 20.33 -24.44 28.21
CA VAL A 168 20.40 -24.22 26.77
C VAL A 168 21.03 -22.86 26.52
N LYS A 169 22.19 -22.92 25.87
CA LYS A 169 23.01 -21.80 25.39
C LYS A 169 22.20 -20.86 24.49
N GLY A 170 22.44 -19.57 24.68
CA GLY A 170 22.00 -18.52 23.77
C GLY A 170 22.72 -18.60 22.42
N GLU A 171 21.96 -18.32 21.36
CA GLU A 171 22.51 -17.97 20.07
C GLU A 171 22.55 -16.43 19.97
N GLU A 172 23.78 -15.91 19.96
CA GLU A 172 24.09 -14.52 19.67
C GLU A 172 23.85 -14.21 18.18
N GLY A 173 23.37 -12.99 17.95
CA GLY A 173 23.10 -12.46 16.62
C GLY A 173 24.34 -12.11 15.81
N VAL A 174 24.12 -11.95 14.50
CA VAL A 174 25.08 -11.34 13.58
C VAL A 174 24.34 -10.25 12.81
N ASP A 175 24.42 -9.03 13.36
CA ASP A 175 24.31 -7.79 12.61
C ASP A 175 25.68 -7.48 11.99
N GLY A 176 25.73 -7.14 10.70
CA GLY A 176 27.00 -6.94 10.00
C GLY A 176 26.87 -6.26 8.63
N VAL A 177 26.34 -5.04 8.65
CA VAL A 177 26.51 -3.91 7.71
C VAL A 177 27.45 -4.14 6.51
N GLY A 178 26.87 -4.10 5.30
CA GLY A 178 27.59 -3.94 4.05
C GLY A 178 28.09 -2.51 3.86
N ARG A 179 29.39 -2.36 3.62
CA ARG A 179 30.06 -1.11 3.28
C ARG A 179 30.49 -1.16 1.82
N ALA A 180 30.06 -0.15 1.07
CA ALA A 180 30.39 0.08 -0.33
C ALA A 180 31.81 0.65 -0.47
N GLU A 181 32.59 0.12 -1.43
CA GLU A 181 33.66 0.87 -2.11
C GLU A 181 33.68 0.44 -3.59
N GLY A 182 33.52 1.44 -4.48
CA GLY A 182 33.82 1.30 -5.89
C GLY A 182 35.29 1.62 -6.15
N GLN A 183 35.82 1.11 -7.24
CA GLN A 183 36.97 1.68 -7.95
C GLN A 183 36.99 1.15 -9.38
N GLY A 184 36.93 2.07 -10.33
CA GLY A 184 37.28 1.80 -11.72
C GLY A 184 38.79 1.89 -11.94
N GLN A 185 39.25 1.21 -12.97
CA GLN A 185 40.41 1.46 -13.84
C GLN A 185 40.40 0.26 -14.81
N GLY A 186 40.25 0.44 -16.12
CA GLY A 186 41.27 1.06 -16.97
C GLY A 186 42.21 -0.05 -17.45
N GLN A 187 42.01 -0.56 -18.66
CA GLN A 187 43.06 -1.29 -19.37
C GLN A 187 42.89 -1.18 -20.88
N GLN A 188 43.95 -0.65 -21.48
CA GLN A 188 44.22 -0.48 -22.89
C GLN A 188 44.47 -1.85 -23.55
N SER A 189 44.02 -1.99 -24.79
CA SER A 189 44.86 -2.38 -25.95
C SER A 189 44.09 -2.07 -27.23
#